data_AF-A0A9P9EQK7-F1
#
_entry.id   AF-A0A9P9EQK7-F1
#
_cell.length_a   1.000
_cell.length_b   1.000
_cell.length_c   1.000
_cell.angle_alpha   90.00
_cell.angle_beta   90.00
_cell.angle_gamma   90.00
#
_symmetry.space_group_name_H-M   'P 1'
#
loop_
_entity.id
_entity.type
_entity.pdbx_description
1 polymer ?
#
loop_
_entity_poly.entity_id
_entity_poly.type
_entity_poly.pdbx_seq_one_letter_code
_entity_poly.pdbx_strand_id
1 'polypeptide(L)'
;MEILCSICRLFHLPRLTDRPTSNEAEAARPCCHYGNKWIQQRTASRNLPVGMHFDMVAAMTRSSRHQALYYKPRMIEKRSHYSYLGVSPHLDLRHAVRIVDGHFLVRKEICLYPDTMGSASLYNVPNFLKMMTSLEKVENCCEHVKWIDTLDFLFDPTLKTWAKHLCLWTHPERCKRLGPEGLGSMCQWPVGTMLHTVYSCRVCYTGYSIGRRDVVDGSTTVTFTSWKDLGCGKDIDDQFWKSHLSRIPGYKTVVREGPLGDIWSRFEGSTRPYVPRS
;
A
#
# COMPACT_ATOMS: atom_id res chain seq x y z
N MET A 1 23.70 1.77 21.46
CA MET A 1 24.13 1.68 20.05
C MET A 1 23.06 2.37 19.20
N GLU A 2 23.41 3.50 18.60
CA GLU A 2 22.49 4.29 17.78
C GLU A 2 22.51 3.74 16.35
N ILE A 3 21.34 3.29 15.85
CA ILE A 3 21.19 2.67 14.51
C ILE A 3 20.94 3.75 13.44
N LEU A 4 20.55 4.96 13.87
CA LEU A 4 20.45 6.13 13.02
C LEU A 4 21.84 6.64 12.68
N CYS A 5 22.01 7.21 11.50
CA CYS A 5 23.25 7.89 11.18
C CYS A 5 23.47 9.08 12.13
N SER A 6 24.67 9.17 12.71
CA SER A 6 25.00 10.15 13.75
C SER A 6 24.87 11.61 13.30
N ILE A 7 25.00 11.86 11.99
CA ILE A 7 24.93 13.20 11.37
C ILE A 7 23.48 13.56 11.03
N CYS A 8 22.84 12.71 10.25
CA CYS A 8 21.54 12.96 9.63
C CYS A 8 20.36 12.53 10.49
N ARG A 9 20.59 11.69 11.51
CA ARG A 9 19.57 11.10 12.40
C ARG A 9 18.49 10.31 11.65
N LEU A 10 18.84 9.69 10.50
CA LEU A 10 17.96 8.88 9.66
C LEU A 10 18.48 7.44 9.51
N PHE A 11 17.58 6.51 9.20
CA PHE A 11 17.94 5.19 8.70
C PHE A 11 18.40 5.31 7.25
N HIS A 12 19.62 4.88 6.95
CA HIS A 12 20.09 4.80 5.57
C HIS A 12 19.93 3.38 5.06
N LEU A 13 19.47 3.26 3.81
CA LEU A 13 19.72 2.04 3.05
C LEU A 13 21.22 1.78 3.02
N PRO A 14 21.66 0.52 3.11
CA PRO A 14 23.02 0.15 2.66
C PRO A 14 23.20 0.73 1.25
N ARG A 15 24.09 1.72 1.06
CA ARG A 15 24.14 2.54 -0.17
C ARG A 15 24.46 1.68 -1.39
N LEU A 16 23.83 2.05 -2.50
CA LEU A 16 23.52 1.24 -3.68
C LEU A 16 24.22 1.71 -4.96
N THR A 17 25.10 2.72 -4.88
CA THR A 17 25.57 3.43 -6.05
C THR A 17 27.08 3.34 -6.21
N ASP A 18 27.53 2.67 -7.27
CA ASP A 18 28.83 2.86 -7.93
C ASP A 18 28.98 4.29 -8.52
N ARG A 19 28.15 5.25 -8.11
CA ARG A 19 28.30 6.64 -8.55
C ARG A 19 29.26 7.33 -7.60
N PRO A 20 30.40 7.85 -8.09
CA PRO A 20 31.23 8.72 -7.29
C PRO A 20 30.37 9.91 -6.90
N THR A 21 30.17 10.10 -5.59
CA THR A 21 29.68 11.38 -5.11
C THR A 21 30.75 12.41 -5.46
N SER A 22 30.37 13.56 -5.99
CA SER A 22 31.31 14.63 -6.39
C SER A 22 31.99 15.31 -5.19
N ASN A 23 31.77 14.80 -3.98
CA ASN A 23 32.29 15.34 -2.73
C ASN A 23 32.89 14.20 -1.90
N GLU A 24 34.22 14.20 -1.77
CA GLU A 24 35.01 13.22 -1.01
C GLU A 24 34.56 13.11 0.46
N ALA A 25 34.06 14.19 1.06
CA ALA A 25 33.55 14.20 2.43
C ALA A 25 32.24 13.42 2.59
N GLU A 26 31.45 13.26 1.52
CA GLU A 26 30.24 12.44 1.53
C GLU A 26 30.57 10.96 1.29
N ALA A 27 31.56 10.69 0.43
CA ALA A 27 32.07 9.34 0.14
C ALA A 27 32.76 8.68 1.35
N ALA A 28 33.45 9.46 2.19
CA ALA A 28 34.19 8.98 3.36
C ALA A 28 33.32 8.61 4.58
N ARG A 29 31.99 8.73 4.49
CA ARG A 29 31.12 8.42 5.63
C ARG A 29 31.02 6.88 5.82
N PRO A 30 31.17 6.34 7.04
CA PRO A 30 31.06 4.89 7.30
C PRO A 30 29.77 4.24 6.77
N CYS A 31 28.66 4.99 6.75
CA CYS A 31 27.37 4.54 6.20
C CYS A 31 27.34 4.40 4.67
N CYS A 32 28.35 4.91 3.95
CA CYS A 32 28.46 4.80 2.49
C CYS A 32 29.22 3.55 2.01
N HIS A 33 29.90 2.82 2.91
CA HIS A 33 30.72 1.65 2.55
C HIS A 33 29.98 0.30 2.58
N TYR A 34 28.75 0.25 3.09
CA TYR A 34 27.96 -0.99 3.15
C TYR A 34 27.07 -1.11 1.90
N GLY A 35 27.62 -1.65 0.81
CA GLY A 35 26.96 -1.68 -0.51
C GLY A 35 26.85 -3.05 -1.18
N ASN A 36 26.55 -4.12 -0.42
CA ASN A 36 26.32 -5.43 -1.02
C ASN A 36 24.90 -5.50 -1.63
N LYS A 37 24.82 -5.56 -2.97
CA LYS A 37 23.56 -5.70 -3.74
C LYS A 37 22.71 -6.89 -3.29
N TRP A 38 23.32 -7.99 -2.87
CA TRP A 38 22.61 -9.18 -2.38
C TRP A 38 21.92 -8.93 -1.03
N ILE A 39 22.61 -8.27 -0.10
CA ILE A 39 22.01 -7.88 1.20
C ILE A 39 20.85 -6.91 0.95
N GLN A 40 21.01 -5.99 0.01
CA GLN A 40 19.98 -5.01 -0.31
C GLN A 40 18.71 -5.64 -0.89
N GLN A 41 18.83 -6.65 -1.76
CA GLN A 41 17.68 -7.43 -2.23
C GLN A 41 16.94 -8.12 -1.09
N ARG A 42 17.66 -8.50 -0.02
CA ARG A 42 17.10 -9.14 1.18
C ARG A 42 16.53 -8.16 2.20
N THR A 43 16.99 -6.90 2.20
CA THR A 43 16.59 -5.90 3.20
C THR A 43 15.54 -4.92 2.70
N ALA A 44 15.23 -4.84 1.41
CA ALA A 44 14.24 -3.90 0.90
C ALA A 44 13.17 -4.58 0.01
N SER A 45 11.93 -4.13 0.14
CA SER A 45 10.82 -4.51 -0.73
C SER A 45 10.29 -3.28 -1.47
N ARG A 46 10.02 -3.40 -2.78
CA ARG A 46 9.46 -2.30 -3.61
C ARG A 46 8.05 -1.91 -3.20
N ASN A 47 7.41 -2.82 -2.48
CA ASN A 47 6.05 -2.72 -2.01
C ASN A 47 5.93 -2.05 -0.63
N LEU A 48 7.04 -1.68 -0.01
CA LEU A 48 7.10 -0.91 1.23
C LEU A 48 7.33 0.59 0.96
N PRO A 49 7.04 1.47 1.95
CA PRO A 49 7.41 2.88 1.87
C PRO A 49 8.86 3.09 1.40
N VAL A 50 9.10 4.17 0.66
CA VAL A 50 10.43 4.48 0.12
C VAL A 50 11.45 4.61 1.26
N GLY A 51 12.56 3.88 1.14
CA GLY A 51 13.62 3.88 2.15
C GLY A 51 13.35 2.95 3.31
N MET A 52 12.23 2.21 3.33
CA MET A 52 11.96 1.21 4.35
C MET A 52 12.76 -0.08 4.09
N HIS A 53 13.49 -0.55 5.11
CA HIS A 53 14.26 -1.78 5.06
C HIS A 53 14.17 -2.59 6.37
N PHE A 54 14.64 -3.84 6.34
CA PHE A 54 14.59 -4.76 7.47
C PHE A 54 15.21 -4.18 8.75
N ASP A 55 16.34 -3.48 8.67
CA ASP A 55 16.98 -2.95 9.89
C ASP A 55 16.12 -1.89 10.59
N MET A 56 15.26 -1.18 9.85
CA MET A 56 14.27 -0.28 10.46
C MET A 56 13.24 -1.08 11.26
N VAL A 57 12.75 -2.18 10.67
CA VAL A 57 11.82 -3.10 11.33
C VAL A 57 12.46 -3.64 12.61
N ALA A 58 13.68 -4.18 12.52
CA ALA A 58 14.42 -4.74 13.65
C ALA A 58 14.71 -3.70 14.75
N ALA A 59 15.14 -2.49 14.37
CA ALA A 59 15.42 -1.41 15.31
C ALA A 59 14.16 -0.98 16.06
N MET A 60 13.05 -0.77 15.35
CA MET A 60 11.80 -0.31 15.93
C MET A 60 11.13 -1.38 16.79
N THR A 61 11.09 -2.65 16.35
CA THR A 61 10.54 -3.73 17.18
C THR A 61 11.41 -3.98 18.41
N ARG A 62 12.74 -3.90 18.31
CA ARG A 62 13.65 -3.99 19.46
C ARG A 62 13.44 -2.83 20.44
N SER A 63 13.37 -1.59 19.94
CA SER A 63 13.11 -0.41 20.78
C SER A 63 11.76 -0.52 21.50
N SER A 64 10.73 -1.01 20.83
CA SER A 64 9.41 -1.26 21.42
C SER A 64 9.49 -2.33 22.52
N ARG A 65 10.12 -3.47 22.24
CA ARG A 65 10.28 -4.60 23.17
C ARG A 65 10.98 -4.21 24.48
N HIS A 66 11.96 -3.31 24.40
CA HIS A 66 12.70 -2.81 25.57
C HIS A 66 12.13 -1.50 26.15
N GLN A 67 10.96 -1.04 25.69
CA GLN A 67 10.34 0.22 26.12
C GLN A 67 11.28 1.44 26.03
N ALA A 68 12.24 1.37 25.12
CA ALA A 68 13.35 2.32 25.07
C ALA A 68 12.98 3.63 24.35
N LEU A 69 11.83 3.66 23.67
CA LEU A 69 11.23 4.81 22.96
C LEU A 69 12.13 5.55 21.95
N TYR A 70 13.32 5.02 21.64
CA TYR A 70 14.29 5.62 20.73
C TYR A 70 13.78 5.74 19.29
N TYR A 71 13.00 4.76 18.82
CA TYR A 71 12.47 4.75 17.46
C TYR A 71 10.95 4.60 17.50
N LYS A 72 10.24 5.64 17.03
CA LYS A 72 8.77 5.67 17.00
C LYS A 72 8.27 5.27 15.60
N PRO A 73 7.24 4.39 15.49
CA PRO A 73 6.66 3.99 14.20
C PRO A 73 6.25 5.16 13.30
N ARG A 74 5.80 6.27 13.91
CA ARG A 74 5.43 7.51 13.21
C ARG A 74 6.54 8.09 12.33
N MET A 75 7.81 7.74 12.58
CA MET A 75 8.94 8.21 11.76
C MET A 75 8.91 7.68 10.31
N ILE A 76 8.13 6.63 10.02
CA ILE A 76 7.98 6.06 8.67
C ILE A 76 6.69 6.53 7.99
N GLU A 77 5.77 7.13 8.75
CA GLU A 77 4.50 7.61 8.20
C GLU A 77 4.77 8.70 7.16
N LYS A 78 4.20 8.50 5.97
CA LYS A 78 4.45 9.38 4.83
C LYS A 78 3.19 9.55 4.01
N ARG A 79 2.92 10.79 3.61
CA ARG A 79 1.93 11.14 2.60
C ARG A 79 2.64 11.67 1.37
N SER A 80 2.27 11.15 0.21
CA SER A 80 2.71 11.63 -1.09
C SER A 80 1.48 11.97 -1.93
N HIS A 81 1.57 13.04 -2.71
CA HIS A 81 0.53 13.47 -3.63
C HIS A 81 1.07 13.42 -5.06
N TYR A 82 0.27 12.91 -5.98
CA TYR A 82 0.61 12.86 -7.41
C TYR A 82 -0.60 13.34 -8.20
N SER A 83 -0.40 14.26 -9.15
CA SER A 83 -1.46 14.76 -10.01
C SER A 83 -1.09 14.57 -11.48
N TYR A 84 -2.10 14.27 -12.30
CA TYR A 84 -1.98 14.28 -13.75
C TYR A 84 -2.16 15.73 -14.24
N LEU A 85 -1.21 16.22 -15.04
CA LEU A 85 -1.20 17.59 -15.58
C LEU A 85 -1.38 18.70 -14.52
N GLY A 86 -1.01 18.43 -13.26
CA GLY A 86 -1.00 19.42 -12.18
C GLY A 86 -2.35 19.71 -11.50
N VAL A 87 -3.46 19.12 -11.95
CA VAL A 87 -4.80 19.44 -11.41
C VAL A 87 -5.62 18.18 -11.12
N SER A 88 -6.20 17.54 -12.15
CA SER A 88 -7.04 16.34 -12.05
C SER A 88 -6.74 15.41 -13.24
N PRO A 89 -6.86 14.07 -13.07
CA PRO A 89 -7.06 13.36 -11.81
C PRO A 89 -5.82 13.39 -10.91
N HIS A 90 -5.99 13.10 -9.62
CA HIS A 90 -4.87 12.97 -8.69
C HIS A 90 -5.01 11.76 -7.78
N LEU A 91 -3.90 11.31 -7.20
CA LEU A 91 -3.86 10.24 -6.22
C LEU A 91 -3.02 10.64 -5.00
N ASP A 92 -3.52 10.23 -3.84
CA ASP A 92 -2.79 10.32 -2.58
C ASP A 92 -2.30 8.94 -2.17
N LEU A 93 -1.02 8.83 -1.83
CA LEU A 93 -0.42 7.65 -1.23
C LEU A 93 -0.09 7.93 0.23
N ARG A 94 -0.68 7.15 1.15
CA ARG A 94 -0.49 7.28 2.59
C ARG A 94 0.10 5.99 3.15
N HIS A 95 1.07 6.12 4.04
CA HIS A 95 1.62 5.00 4.80
C HIS A 95 1.44 5.25 6.29
N ALA A 96 0.95 4.25 6.99
CA ALA A 96 0.84 4.24 8.44
C ALA A 96 1.53 3.01 9.01
N VAL A 97 2.09 3.11 10.21
CA VAL A 97 2.87 2.03 10.81
C VAL A 97 2.50 1.83 12.27
N ARG A 98 2.39 0.56 12.69
CA ARG A 98 2.11 0.19 14.08
C ARG A 98 2.98 -1.00 14.50
N ILE A 99 3.26 -1.08 15.79
CA ILE A 99 3.80 -2.30 16.41
C ILE A 99 2.69 -2.88 17.28
N VAL A 100 2.21 -4.07 16.94
CA VAL A 100 1.10 -4.76 17.61
C VAL A 100 1.58 -6.15 17.99
N ASP A 101 1.53 -6.49 19.28
CA ASP A 101 2.04 -7.76 19.82
C ASP A 101 3.50 -8.07 19.40
N GLY A 102 4.32 -7.02 19.32
CA GLY A 102 5.72 -7.12 18.88
C GLY A 102 5.93 -7.25 17.38
N HIS A 103 4.87 -7.39 16.59
CA HIS A 103 4.92 -7.42 15.13
C HIS A 103 4.89 -6.03 14.53
N PHE A 104 5.67 -5.82 13.49
CA PHE A 104 5.72 -4.58 12.74
C PHE A 104 4.73 -4.61 11.59
N LEU A 105 3.68 -3.81 11.70
CA LEU A 105 2.60 -3.76 10.73
C LEU A 105 2.64 -2.45 9.93
N VAL A 106 2.49 -2.55 8.61
CA VAL A 106 2.44 -1.41 7.69
C VAL A 106 1.10 -1.37 6.98
N ARG A 107 0.44 -0.21 7.00
CA ARG A 107 -0.70 0.09 6.15
C ARG A 107 -0.27 1.01 5.02
N LYS A 108 -0.72 0.69 3.80
CA LYS A 108 -0.59 1.52 2.61
C LYS A 108 -1.98 1.81 2.07
N GLU A 109 -2.30 3.08 1.89
CA GLU A 109 -3.56 3.54 1.29
C GLU A 109 -3.26 4.34 0.02
N ILE A 110 -3.93 4.01 -1.08
CA ILE A 110 -3.93 4.75 -2.33
C ILE A 110 -5.34 5.27 -2.54
N CYS A 111 -5.54 6.58 -2.45
CA CYS A 111 -6.83 7.22 -2.71
C CYS A 111 -6.80 7.83 -4.11
N LEU A 112 -7.73 7.43 -4.97
CA LEU A 112 -7.92 7.96 -6.32
C LEU A 112 -9.02 9.04 -6.31
N TYR A 113 -8.68 10.22 -6.82
CA TYR A 113 -9.57 11.37 -6.95
C TYR A 113 -9.75 11.72 -8.43
N PRO A 114 -10.82 11.23 -9.05
CA PRO A 114 -11.00 11.29 -10.50
C PRO A 114 -11.25 12.72 -10.97
N ASP A 115 -12.00 13.49 -10.19
CA ASP A 115 -12.15 14.93 -10.36
C ASP A 115 -12.80 15.56 -9.12
N THR A 116 -12.78 16.89 -9.03
CA THR A 116 -13.56 17.67 -8.07
C THR A 116 -14.99 17.95 -8.55
N MET A 117 -15.29 17.72 -9.84
CA MET A 117 -16.61 17.98 -10.45
C MET A 117 -17.21 16.72 -11.12
N GLY A 118 -17.99 15.96 -10.34
CA GLY A 118 -18.99 14.99 -10.82
C GLY A 118 -18.60 14.08 -12.01
N SER A 119 -19.42 14.12 -13.07
CA SER A 119 -19.43 13.18 -14.21
C SER A 119 -18.14 13.16 -15.04
N ALA A 120 -17.22 14.11 -14.85
CA ALA A 120 -15.89 14.10 -15.45
C ALA A 120 -15.07 12.88 -15.03
N SER A 121 -15.48 12.21 -13.95
CA SER A 121 -14.77 11.08 -13.37
C SER A 121 -14.47 9.95 -14.38
N LEU A 122 -15.43 9.64 -15.26
CA LEU A 122 -15.29 8.59 -16.28
C LEU A 122 -14.21 8.90 -17.32
N TYR A 123 -14.08 10.17 -17.72
CA TYR A 123 -13.08 10.61 -18.71
C TYR A 123 -11.66 10.53 -18.15
N ASN A 124 -11.52 10.65 -16.83
CA ASN A 124 -10.23 10.64 -16.16
C ASN A 124 -9.77 9.26 -15.70
N VAL A 125 -10.62 8.24 -15.73
CA VAL A 125 -10.24 6.87 -15.31
C VAL A 125 -9.05 6.30 -16.09
N PRO A 126 -8.97 6.43 -17.43
CA PRO A 126 -7.80 5.95 -18.18
C PRO A 126 -6.49 6.61 -17.74
N ASN A 127 -6.54 7.84 -17.21
CA ASN A 127 -5.37 8.54 -16.71
C ASN A 127 -4.88 7.95 -15.38
N PHE A 128 -5.75 7.34 -14.56
CA PHE A 128 -5.31 6.59 -13.37
C PHE A 128 -4.51 5.36 -13.72
N LEU A 129 -4.92 4.60 -14.74
CA LEU A 129 -4.15 3.43 -15.16
C LEU A 129 -2.74 3.85 -15.57
N LYS A 130 -2.60 4.94 -16.32
CA LYS A 130 -1.29 5.53 -16.67
C LYS A 130 -0.51 5.98 -15.44
N MET A 131 -1.14 6.66 -14.48
CA MET A 131 -0.48 7.08 -13.23
C MET A 131 -0.04 5.88 -12.38
N MET A 132 -0.88 4.85 -12.24
CA MET A 132 -0.55 3.67 -11.45
C MET A 132 0.54 2.82 -12.08
N THR A 133 0.55 2.68 -13.40
CA THR A 133 1.58 1.91 -14.13
C THR A 133 2.90 2.66 -14.22
N SER A 134 2.88 4.00 -14.32
CA SER A 134 4.11 4.81 -14.28
C SER A 134 4.73 4.90 -12.89
N LEU A 135 3.93 4.69 -11.84
CA LEU A 135 4.40 4.66 -10.45
C LEU A 135 4.55 3.22 -9.98
N GLU A 136 5.75 2.65 -10.12
CA GLU A 136 6.10 1.28 -9.71
C GLU A 136 5.64 0.92 -8.28
N LYS A 137 5.57 1.93 -7.39
CA LYS A 137 5.17 1.81 -5.99
C LYS A 137 3.67 1.73 -5.78
N VAL A 138 2.85 2.07 -6.78
CA VAL A 138 1.39 2.21 -6.69
C VAL A 138 0.69 1.03 -7.35
N GLU A 139 1.21 0.52 -8.47
CA GLU A 139 0.66 -0.63 -9.22
C GLU A 139 0.35 -1.86 -8.35
N ASN A 140 1.26 -2.17 -7.43
CA ASN A 140 1.26 -3.43 -6.69
C ASN A 140 0.64 -3.29 -5.29
N CYS A 141 -0.19 -4.25 -4.91
CA CYS A 141 -0.64 -4.45 -3.53
C CYS A 141 0.49 -5.11 -2.72
N CYS A 142 1.00 -6.22 -3.27
CA CYS A 142 2.21 -6.93 -2.87
C CYS A 142 2.89 -7.48 -4.13
N GLU A 143 4.02 -8.18 -3.98
CA GLU A 143 4.73 -8.79 -5.12
C GLU A 143 3.90 -9.88 -5.85
N HIS A 144 2.80 -10.35 -5.25
CA HIS A 144 1.94 -11.43 -5.77
C HIS A 144 0.59 -10.97 -6.30
N VAL A 145 0.15 -9.75 -5.94
CA VAL A 145 -1.18 -9.23 -6.25
C VAL A 145 -1.03 -7.81 -6.75
N LYS A 146 -1.47 -7.56 -7.99
CA LYS A 146 -1.59 -6.21 -8.52
C LYS A 146 -2.99 -5.69 -8.30
N TRP A 147 -3.12 -4.38 -8.08
CA TRP A 147 -4.45 -3.77 -7.93
C TRP A 147 -5.27 -3.87 -9.22
N ILE A 148 -4.62 -3.76 -10.37
CA ILE A 148 -5.28 -3.85 -11.68
C ILE A 148 -5.96 -5.22 -11.90
N ASP A 149 -5.44 -6.28 -11.29
CA ASP A 149 -5.98 -7.64 -11.41
C ASP A 149 -7.11 -7.91 -10.41
N THR A 150 -7.27 -7.06 -9.39
CA THR A 150 -8.28 -7.27 -8.33
C THR A 150 -9.67 -6.79 -8.72
N LEU A 151 -9.78 -5.74 -9.55
CA LEU A 151 -11.03 -5.24 -10.11
C LEU A 151 -10.80 -4.82 -11.56
N ASP A 152 -10.94 -5.78 -12.48
CA ASP A 152 -10.77 -5.59 -13.92
C ASP A 152 -11.55 -4.38 -14.46
N PHE A 153 -12.82 -4.25 -14.05
CA PHE A 153 -13.73 -3.21 -14.50
C PHE A 153 -13.37 -1.80 -14.02
N LEU A 154 -12.45 -1.65 -13.07
CA LEU A 154 -12.10 -0.33 -12.54
C LEU A 154 -11.22 0.44 -13.51
N PHE A 155 -10.25 -0.22 -14.15
CA PHE A 155 -9.28 0.41 -15.05
C PHE A 155 -9.48 0.05 -16.52
N ASP A 156 -10.00 -1.14 -16.82
CA ASP A 156 -10.21 -1.61 -18.21
C ASP A 156 -11.59 -2.27 -18.36
N PRO A 157 -12.66 -1.46 -18.37
CA PRO A 157 -14.01 -1.99 -18.44
C PRO A 157 -14.31 -2.56 -19.82
N THR A 158 -14.65 -3.85 -19.87
CA THR A 158 -15.16 -4.52 -21.07
C THR A 158 -16.65 -4.22 -21.26
N LEU A 159 -17.23 -4.56 -22.42
CA LEU A 159 -18.69 -4.49 -22.62
C LEU A 159 -19.49 -5.22 -21.53
N LYS A 160 -18.96 -6.33 -20.99
CA LYS A 160 -19.59 -7.11 -19.92
C LYS A 160 -19.52 -6.43 -18.54
N THR A 161 -18.52 -5.57 -18.34
CA THR A 161 -18.26 -4.93 -17.05
C THR A 161 -18.51 -3.43 -17.04
N TRP A 162 -18.87 -2.84 -18.19
CA TRP A 162 -19.17 -1.41 -18.35
C TRP A 162 -20.24 -0.91 -17.38
N ALA A 163 -21.32 -1.67 -17.17
CA ALA A 163 -22.36 -1.29 -16.21
C ALA A 163 -21.83 -1.16 -14.76
N LYS A 164 -20.87 -2.00 -14.37
CA LYS A 164 -20.21 -1.95 -13.05
C LYS A 164 -19.31 -0.72 -12.93
N HIS A 165 -18.54 -0.45 -13.98
CA HIS A 165 -17.68 0.72 -14.08
C HIS A 165 -18.48 2.03 -14.00
N LEU A 166 -19.56 2.13 -14.78
CA LEU A 166 -20.47 3.27 -14.74
C LEU A 166 -21.05 3.44 -13.33
N CYS A 167 -21.61 2.37 -12.75
CA CYS A 167 -22.20 2.43 -11.41
C CYS A 167 -21.18 2.78 -10.31
N LEU A 168 -19.90 2.41 -10.45
CA LEU A 168 -18.83 2.78 -9.53
C LEU A 168 -18.61 4.30 -9.48
N TRP A 169 -18.60 4.96 -10.65
CA TRP A 169 -18.16 6.35 -10.76
C TRP A 169 -19.29 7.38 -10.83
N THR A 170 -20.52 6.99 -11.19
CA THR A 170 -21.62 7.95 -11.43
C THR A 170 -22.82 7.80 -10.52
N HIS A 171 -23.01 6.66 -9.86
CA HIS A 171 -24.14 6.43 -8.96
C HIS A 171 -23.71 6.51 -7.51
N PRO A 172 -24.49 7.05 -6.56
CA PRO A 172 -24.14 7.08 -5.14
C PRO A 172 -23.75 5.71 -4.55
N GLU A 173 -22.98 5.70 -3.47
CA GLU A 173 -22.47 4.50 -2.77
C GLU A 173 -23.61 3.52 -2.44
N ARG A 174 -24.80 4.06 -2.13
CA ARG A 174 -26.04 3.31 -1.92
C ARG A 174 -27.01 3.50 -3.09
N CYS A 175 -26.63 3.02 -4.28
CA CYS A 175 -27.59 2.84 -5.37
C CYS A 175 -28.67 1.83 -4.92
N LYS A 176 -29.83 2.32 -4.49
CA LYS A 176 -30.97 1.47 -4.13
C LYS A 176 -31.58 0.94 -5.41
N ARG A 177 -31.88 -0.37 -5.45
CA ARG A 177 -32.80 -0.99 -6.41
C ARG A 177 -34.06 -0.13 -6.48
N LEU A 178 -34.18 0.71 -7.50
CA LEU A 178 -35.50 1.15 -7.91
C LEU A 178 -36.17 -0.12 -8.45
N GLY A 179 -37.37 -0.40 -7.95
CA GLY A 179 -38.11 -1.62 -8.28
C GLY A 179 -38.35 -1.78 -9.78
N PRO A 180 -38.96 -2.90 -10.20
CA PRO A 180 -39.07 -3.32 -11.60
C PRO A 180 -39.83 -2.36 -12.54
N GLU A 181 -40.36 -1.23 -12.05
CA GLU A 181 -41.23 -0.32 -12.81
C GLU A 181 -40.59 1.03 -13.17
N GLY A 182 -39.36 1.32 -12.72
CA GLY A 182 -38.58 2.46 -13.22
C GLY A 182 -37.60 1.99 -14.29
N LEU A 183 -37.27 2.85 -15.26
CA LEU A 183 -36.20 2.65 -16.26
C LEU A 183 -34.77 2.42 -15.66
N GLY A 184 -34.65 2.02 -14.39
CA GLY A 184 -33.43 1.90 -13.60
C GLY A 184 -33.05 0.46 -13.21
N SER A 185 -33.25 -0.52 -14.10
CA SER A 185 -32.95 -1.93 -13.86
C SER A 185 -31.47 -2.34 -14.06
N MET A 186 -30.58 -1.39 -14.37
CA MET A 186 -29.22 -1.72 -14.83
C MET A 186 -28.14 -1.86 -13.74
N CYS A 187 -28.31 -1.32 -12.52
CA CYS A 187 -27.34 -1.56 -11.44
C CYS A 187 -27.82 -2.66 -10.51
N GLN A 188 -27.70 -3.92 -10.96
CA GLN A 188 -27.84 -5.11 -10.10
C GLN A 188 -26.58 -5.37 -9.26
N TRP A 189 -25.62 -4.45 -9.27
CA TRP A 189 -24.31 -4.70 -8.73
C TRP A 189 -24.30 -4.37 -7.23
N PRO A 190 -24.04 -5.34 -6.34
CA PRO A 190 -23.85 -5.08 -4.93
C PRO A 190 -22.46 -4.46 -4.74
N VAL A 191 -22.27 -3.24 -5.24
CA VAL A 191 -21.07 -2.42 -5.10
C VAL A 191 -20.57 -2.48 -3.66
N GLY A 192 -21.50 -2.40 -2.69
CA GLY A 192 -21.19 -2.46 -1.27
C GLY A 192 -20.80 -3.83 -0.68
N THR A 193 -20.95 -4.97 -1.38
CA THR A 193 -20.51 -6.27 -0.84
C THR A 193 -19.11 -6.68 -1.30
N MET A 194 -18.72 -6.37 -2.55
CA MET A 194 -17.35 -6.62 -3.01
C MET A 194 -16.38 -5.54 -2.57
N LEU A 195 -16.81 -4.27 -2.61
CA LEU A 195 -16.06 -3.21 -1.95
C LEU A 195 -16.17 -3.37 -0.44
N HIS A 196 -15.13 -2.96 0.28
CA HIS A 196 -14.99 -3.09 1.73
C HIS A 196 -14.77 -4.53 2.24
N THR A 197 -14.83 -5.55 1.36
CA THR A 197 -14.36 -6.89 1.70
C THR A 197 -12.84 -6.89 1.88
N VAL A 198 -12.39 -7.49 2.98
CA VAL A 198 -10.97 -7.70 3.27
C VAL A 198 -10.54 -9.04 2.71
N TYR A 199 -9.66 -9.00 1.72
CA TYR A 199 -9.00 -10.13 1.12
C TYR A 199 -7.63 -10.36 1.75
N SER A 200 -7.03 -11.51 1.43
CA SER A 200 -5.70 -11.88 1.88
C SER A 200 -4.91 -12.51 0.75
N CYS A 201 -3.65 -12.13 0.62
CA CYS A 201 -2.72 -12.83 -0.25
C CYS A 201 -2.52 -14.26 0.27
N ARG A 202 -2.52 -15.24 -0.64
CA ARG A 202 -2.28 -16.65 -0.32
C ARG A 202 -0.79 -16.98 -0.15
N VAL A 203 0.09 -16.08 -0.56
CA VAL A 203 1.55 -16.30 -0.57
C VAL A 203 2.24 -15.53 0.55
N CYS A 204 1.93 -14.23 0.70
CA CYS A 204 2.56 -13.39 1.72
C CYS A 204 1.58 -12.94 2.80
N TYR A 205 2.13 -12.40 3.89
CA TYR A 205 1.36 -11.82 4.99
C TYR A 205 0.86 -10.41 4.63
N THR A 206 0.07 -10.33 3.55
CA THR A 206 -0.62 -9.10 3.09
C THR A 206 -2.14 -9.32 3.13
N GLY A 207 -2.85 -8.45 3.87
CA GLY A 207 -4.29 -8.25 3.74
C GLY A 207 -4.57 -7.04 2.85
N TYR A 208 -5.71 -7.00 2.17
CA TYR A 208 -6.07 -5.86 1.33
C TYR A 208 -7.57 -5.70 1.15
N SER A 209 -8.01 -4.48 0.85
CA SER A 209 -9.40 -4.16 0.56
C SER A 209 -9.49 -3.01 -0.41
N ILE A 210 -10.63 -2.89 -1.09
CA ILE A 210 -10.92 -1.78 -1.98
C ILE A 210 -12.20 -1.14 -1.49
N GLY A 211 -12.12 0.12 -1.13
CA GLY A 211 -13.27 0.89 -0.67
C GLY A 211 -13.68 1.92 -1.71
N ARG A 212 -14.93 2.34 -1.62
CA ARG A 212 -15.44 3.51 -2.31
C ARG A 212 -16.05 4.46 -1.27
N ARG A 213 -16.02 5.75 -1.55
CA ARG A 213 -16.70 6.77 -0.77
C ARG A 213 -17.19 7.90 -1.65
N ASP A 214 -18.40 8.38 -1.35
CA ASP A 214 -18.86 9.69 -1.82
C ASP A 214 -18.33 10.77 -0.87
N VAL A 215 -17.64 11.76 -1.41
CA VAL A 215 -17.11 12.91 -0.66
C VAL A 215 -18.18 14.01 -0.64
N VAL A 216 -18.09 14.89 0.36
CA VAL A 216 -19.09 15.95 0.64
C VAL A 216 -19.33 16.87 -0.57
N ASP A 217 -18.31 17.07 -1.41
CA ASP A 217 -18.38 17.86 -2.64
C ASP A 217 -19.10 17.14 -3.81
N GLY A 218 -19.60 15.92 -3.58
CA GLY A 218 -20.26 15.10 -4.59
C GLY A 218 -19.29 14.30 -5.47
N SER A 219 -17.97 14.40 -5.23
CA SER A 219 -16.99 13.56 -5.91
C SER A 219 -16.97 12.13 -5.37
N THR A 220 -16.61 11.17 -6.21
CA THR A 220 -16.42 9.77 -5.81
C THR A 220 -14.94 9.47 -5.67
N THR A 221 -14.56 8.85 -4.56
CA THR A 221 -13.18 8.38 -4.33
C THR A 221 -13.14 6.86 -4.23
N VAL A 222 -12.08 6.28 -4.79
CA VAL A 222 -11.76 4.86 -4.62
C VAL A 222 -10.48 4.74 -3.81
N THR A 223 -10.49 3.90 -2.78
CA THR A 223 -9.34 3.69 -1.91
C THR A 223 -8.88 2.24 -1.95
N PHE A 224 -7.65 2.01 -2.41
CA PHE A 224 -6.97 0.72 -2.24
C PHE A 224 -6.22 0.74 -0.91
N THR A 225 -6.50 -0.22 -0.04
CA THR A 225 -5.79 -0.35 1.24
C THR A 225 -5.13 -1.72 1.32
N SER A 226 -3.84 -1.75 1.67
CA SER A 226 -3.16 -2.99 2.05
C SER A 226 -2.51 -2.88 3.42
N TRP A 227 -2.53 -4.00 4.15
CA TRP A 227 -1.88 -4.17 5.44
C TRP A 227 -0.86 -5.31 5.33
N LYS A 228 0.34 -5.09 5.86
CA LYS A 228 1.47 -6.02 5.74
C LYS A 228 2.01 -6.30 7.12
N ASP A 229 2.12 -7.57 7.46
CA ASP A 229 2.86 -8.01 8.64
C ASP A 229 4.31 -8.31 8.23
N LEU A 230 5.26 -7.58 8.81
CA LEU A 230 6.69 -7.71 8.56
C LEU A 230 7.41 -8.47 9.68
N GLY A 231 6.65 -9.03 10.62
CA GLY A 231 7.17 -9.86 11.70
C GLY A 231 7.78 -9.07 12.85
N CYS A 232 8.48 -9.80 13.71
CA CYS A 232 9.07 -9.27 14.94
C CYS A 232 10.43 -8.57 14.77
N GLY A 233 10.97 -8.50 13.55
CA GLY A 233 12.29 -7.91 13.27
C GLY A 233 13.44 -8.58 14.05
N LYS A 234 13.36 -9.90 14.28
CA LYS A 234 14.40 -10.67 14.98
C LYS A 234 15.44 -11.24 14.01
N ASP A 235 14.99 -11.65 12.83
CA ASP A 235 15.81 -12.30 11.82
C ASP A 235 15.35 -11.84 10.42
N ILE A 236 16.29 -11.54 9.54
CA ILE A 236 16.04 -11.22 8.13
C ILE A 236 15.52 -12.44 7.37
N ASP A 237 15.75 -13.64 7.91
CA ASP A 237 15.20 -14.89 7.40
C ASP A 237 13.84 -15.27 8.04
N ASP A 238 13.22 -14.38 8.80
CA ASP A 238 11.87 -14.60 9.30
C ASP A 238 10.84 -14.68 8.17
N GLN A 239 9.89 -15.61 8.30
CA GLN A 239 8.90 -15.90 7.27
C GLN A 239 8.01 -14.70 6.92
N PHE A 240 7.68 -13.83 7.88
CA PHE A 240 6.85 -12.67 7.63
C PHE A 240 7.59 -11.71 6.69
N TRP A 241 8.82 -11.35 7.03
CA TRP A 241 9.67 -10.49 6.21
C TRP A 241 9.97 -11.09 4.83
N LYS A 242 10.48 -12.34 4.78
CA LYS A 242 10.84 -13.00 3.53
C LYS A 242 9.69 -13.12 2.56
N SER A 243 8.46 -13.31 3.06
CA SER A 243 7.28 -13.45 2.21
C SER A 243 7.02 -12.21 1.32
N HIS A 244 7.57 -11.04 1.66
CA HIS A 244 7.42 -9.80 0.88
C HIS A 244 8.58 -9.55 -0.10
N LEU A 245 9.49 -10.52 -0.28
CA LEU A 245 10.71 -10.43 -1.10
C LEU A 245 10.72 -11.40 -2.29
N SER A 246 9.56 -11.83 -2.79
CA SER A 246 9.42 -12.98 -3.72
C SER A 246 10.12 -12.87 -5.09
N ARG A 247 10.87 -11.80 -5.35
CA ARG A 247 11.68 -11.62 -6.55
C ARG A 247 13.16 -11.98 -6.40
N ILE A 248 13.61 -12.49 -5.25
CA ILE A 248 15.00 -12.95 -5.10
C ILE A 248 15.16 -14.34 -5.74
N PRO A 249 15.95 -14.51 -6.82
CA PRO A 249 16.20 -15.82 -7.42
C PRO A 249 16.77 -16.78 -6.37
N GLY A 250 16.19 -17.99 -6.28
CA GLY A 250 16.60 -19.01 -5.31
C GLY A 250 15.97 -18.91 -3.92
N TYR A 251 15.14 -17.90 -3.64
CA TYR A 251 14.30 -17.87 -2.44
C TYR A 251 13.10 -18.79 -2.62
N LYS A 252 12.95 -19.81 -1.75
CA LYS A 252 11.74 -20.62 -1.70
C LYS A 252 10.58 -19.73 -1.27
N THR A 253 9.48 -19.80 -2.03
CA THR A 253 8.21 -19.16 -1.70
C THR A 253 7.80 -19.60 -0.30
N VAL A 254 7.77 -18.67 0.65
CA VAL A 254 7.19 -18.91 1.97
C VAL A 254 5.69 -19.13 1.76
N VAL A 255 5.16 -20.25 2.24
CA VAL A 255 3.72 -20.46 2.29
C VAL A 255 3.22 -19.82 3.58
N ARG A 256 2.28 -18.88 3.47
CA ARG A 256 1.64 -18.29 4.65
C ARG A 256 0.96 -19.38 5.47
N GLU A 257 1.26 -19.40 6.77
CA GLU A 257 0.57 -20.22 7.76
C GLU A 257 -0.33 -19.30 8.60
N GLY A 258 -1.59 -19.69 8.80
CA GLY A 258 -2.55 -18.97 9.65
C GLY A 258 -3.76 -18.34 8.94
N PRO A 259 -4.73 -17.83 9.72
CA PRO A 259 -6.05 -17.43 9.21
C PRO A 259 -5.98 -16.21 8.27
N LEU A 260 -6.79 -16.23 7.21
CA LEU A 260 -6.98 -15.12 6.28
C LEU A 260 -7.75 -13.99 6.98
N GLY A 261 -7.33 -12.73 6.79
CA GLY A 261 -8.06 -11.54 7.26
C GLY A 261 -7.60 -10.87 8.58
N ASP A 262 -6.81 -11.54 9.42
CA ASP A 262 -6.49 -11.05 10.78
C ASP A 262 -5.52 -9.83 10.84
N ILE A 263 -4.75 -9.59 9.78
CA ILE A 263 -3.76 -8.50 9.75
C ILE A 263 -4.44 -7.12 9.84
N TRP A 264 -5.58 -6.98 9.15
CA TRP A 264 -6.36 -5.76 9.17
C TRP A 264 -6.94 -5.48 10.56
N SER A 265 -7.55 -6.47 11.21
CA SER A 265 -8.17 -6.32 12.53
C SER A 265 -7.14 -5.94 13.58
N ARG A 266 -5.96 -6.58 13.55
CA ARG A 266 -4.82 -6.25 14.41
C ARG A 266 -4.33 -4.82 14.18
N PHE A 267 -4.20 -4.38 12.92
CA PHE A 267 -3.75 -3.02 12.62
C PHE A 267 -4.77 -1.96 13.04
N GLU A 268 -6.04 -2.13 12.67
CA GLU A 268 -7.08 -1.12 12.93
C GLU A 268 -7.60 -1.14 14.36
N GLY A 269 -7.42 -2.25 15.09
CA GLY A 269 -7.99 -2.46 16.42
C GLY A 269 -9.50 -2.65 16.40
N SER A 270 -10.03 -3.25 15.32
CA SER A 270 -11.47 -3.41 15.09
C SER A 270 -11.80 -4.76 14.48
N THR A 271 -12.98 -5.29 14.80
CA THR A 271 -13.60 -6.46 14.16
C THR A 271 -14.75 -6.08 13.23
N ARG A 272 -15.08 -4.78 13.10
CA ARG A 272 -16.17 -4.27 12.25
C ARG A 272 -15.71 -4.07 10.80
N PRO A 273 -16.58 -4.20 9.78
CA PRO A 273 -16.20 -4.04 8.38
C PRO A 273 -15.35 -2.79 8.12
N TYR A 274 -14.30 -2.93 7.31
CA TYR A 274 -13.37 -1.84 7.05
C TYR A 274 -14.05 -0.69 6.30
N VAL A 275 -13.98 0.50 6.88
CA VAL A 275 -14.34 1.75 6.22
C VAL A 275 -13.07 2.61 6.11
N PRO A 276 -12.62 3.00 4.90
CA PRO A 276 -11.44 3.84 4.71
C PRO A 276 -11.47 5.11 5.57
N ARG A 277 -10.33 5.66 6.02
CA ARG A 277 -10.32 6.90 6.83
C ARG A 277 -10.20 8.14 5.94
N SER A 278 -10.88 9.23 6.30
CA SER A 278 -10.80 10.55 5.64
C SER A 278 -9.43 11.20 5.82
#